data_AF-A0A497QW57-F1
#
_entry.id   AF-A0A497QW57-F1
#
_cell.length_a   1.000
_cell.length_b   1.000
_cell.length_c   1.000
_cell.angle_alpha   90.00
_cell.angle_beta   90.00
_cell.angle_gamma   90.00
#
_symmetry.space_group_name_H-M   'P 1'
#
loop_
_entity.id
_entity.type
_entity.pdbx_description
1 polymer ?
#
loop_
_entity_poly.entity_id
_entity_poly.type
_entity_poly.pdbx_seq_one_letter_code
_entity_poly.pdbx_strand_id
1 'polypeptide(L)'
;METIKLQELAELKAQENLPEIPELVQRYLDTEERQVEGEHFRIVIDEKSDPKPGAGIAYSNALRIEKRNGELWSQVYSTGMMQYRGAYNYEIDDWDLSLNNPTILEESNDEVLYAIETGVGNVKVYRFRNKDNNPAMLVVFNIRDYKKTQERIELLQKVINDAGAFCSYVSKSLGRRWDITESATPADDVKVLLLDHADRDYDAISDFYQLYIWVKGKGIGATKIYKTGLYHPGGKFYRIGVDFDVSIINRGRNFLNLAIEVYNRRQQWKEVRNFHVEWKGTNVSTFEREVEKAMEKVVESHQHDHPLFKPTRITESVIDTKREIAAWILFEQIDTDRLSEHGEGWLGDQFRYSLWVMKAGEEEPHQVYEDHAYIRPYSKSELTGTRGRDCTLKDLRLEGNTIKVLHPEGERVEEQEWKDFIFSI
;
A
#
# COMPACT_ATOMS: atom_id res chain seq x y z
N MET A 1 -11.74 19.01 8.89
CA MET A 1 -10.71 17.95 8.80
C MET A 1 -11.41 16.61 8.70
N GLU A 2 -11.06 15.76 7.72
CA GLU A 2 -11.66 14.43 7.54
C GLU A 2 -10.83 13.39 8.29
N THR A 3 -11.48 12.51 9.07
CA THR A 3 -10.79 11.48 9.87
C THR A 3 -10.69 10.16 9.10
N ILE A 4 -9.49 9.57 9.07
CA ILE A 4 -9.19 8.29 8.43
C ILE A 4 -8.66 7.34 9.51
N LYS A 5 -9.39 6.24 9.72
CA LYS A 5 -8.94 5.17 10.60
C LYS A 5 -8.08 4.19 9.82
N LEU A 6 -6.84 4.01 10.24
CA LEU A 6 -5.96 3.00 9.67
C LEU A 6 -6.44 1.61 10.10
N GLN A 7 -6.52 0.72 9.12
CA GLN A 7 -6.83 -0.68 9.30
C GLN A 7 -5.56 -1.46 9.60
N GLU A 8 -5.58 -2.23 10.69
CA GLU A 8 -4.49 -3.14 11.04
C GLU A 8 -4.54 -4.43 10.21
N LEU A 9 -3.47 -5.23 10.25
CA LEU A 9 -3.40 -6.51 9.54
C LEU A 9 -4.58 -7.45 9.85
N ALA A 10 -5.02 -7.51 11.12
CA ALA A 10 -6.14 -8.35 11.52
C ALA A 10 -7.45 -7.91 10.86
N GLU A 11 -7.67 -6.60 10.74
CA GLU A 11 -8.86 -6.01 10.14
C GLU A 11 -8.86 -6.20 8.61
N LEU A 12 -7.70 -6.00 7.97
CA LEU A 12 -7.51 -6.25 6.54
C LEU A 12 -7.77 -7.73 6.19
N LYS A 13 -7.22 -8.67 6.98
CA LYS A 13 -7.47 -10.11 6.81
C LYS A 13 -8.94 -10.46 6.97
N ALA A 14 -9.62 -9.89 7.97
CA ALA A 14 -11.04 -10.12 8.19
C ALA A 14 -11.91 -9.58 7.04
N GLN A 15 -11.52 -8.45 6.45
CA GLN A 15 -12.25 -7.83 5.35
C GLN A 15 -12.15 -8.63 4.04
N GLU A 16 -10.98 -9.17 3.73
CA GLU A 16 -10.81 -9.92 2.47
C GLU A 16 -11.44 -11.31 2.49
N ASN A 17 -11.66 -11.89 3.68
CA ASN A 17 -12.27 -13.21 3.84
C ASN A 17 -11.63 -14.27 2.91
N LEU A 18 -10.29 -14.26 2.81
CA LEU A 18 -9.57 -15.16 1.92
C LEU A 18 -9.78 -16.60 2.37
N PRO A 19 -10.13 -17.53 1.46
CA PRO A 19 -10.37 -18.91 1.81
C PRO A 19 -9.07 -19.56 2.31
N GLU A 20 -9.19 -20.42 3.33
CA GLU A 20 -8.11 -21.33 3.67
C GLU A 20 -7.82 -22.24 2.47
N ILE A 21 -6.54 -22.43 2.17
CA ILE A 21 -6.12 -23.31 1.09
C ILE A 21 -6.20 -24.75 1.60
N PRO A 22 -7.04 -25.63 1.03
CA PRO A 22 -7.13 -27.01 1.48
C PRO A 22 -5.77 -27.71 1.34
N GLU A 23 -5.43 -28.57 2.29
CA GLU A 23 -4.12 -29.24 2.35
C GLU A 23 -3.78 -29.98 1.04
N LEU A 24 -4.76 -30.67 0.44
CA LEU A 24 -4.60 -31.37 -0.84
C LEU A 24 -4.28 -30.43 -2.00
N VAL A 25 -4.82 -29.20 -1.98
CA VAL A 25 -4.53 -28.17 -2.99
C VAL A 25 -3.10 -27.68 -2.82
N GLN A 26 -2.70 -27.38 -1.58
CA GLN A 26 -1.35 -26.92 -1.27
C GLN A 26 -0.30 -27.96 -1.69
N ARG A 27 -0.50 -29.24 -1.37
CA ARG A 27 0.41 -30.32 -1.80
C ARG A 27 0.60 -30.38 -3.31
N TYR A 28 -0.47 -30.23 -4.09
CA TYR A 28 -0.36 -30.20 -5.55
C TYR A 28 0.41 -28.98 -6.07
N LEU A 29 0.24 -27.82 -5.42
CA LEU A 29 0.92 -26.57 -5.77
C LEU A 29 2.42 -26.60 -5.43
N ASP A 30 2.78 -27.28 -4.34
CA ASP A 30 4.17 -27.46 -3.88
C ASP A 30 4.94 -28.55 -4.65
N THR A 31 4.26 -29.34 -5.48
CA THR A 31 4.91 -30.38 -6.27
C THR A 31 5.68 -29.77 -7.44
N GLU A 32 7.01 -29.71 -7.32
CA GLU A 32 7.90 -29.16 -8.37
C GLU A 32 7.98 -30.06 -9.61
N GLU A 33 8.06 -31.38 -9.43
CA GLU A 33 8.12 -32.36 -10.52
C GLU A 33 6.87 -33.25 -10.55
N ARG A 34 6.19 -33.28 -11.70
CA ARG A 34 4.96 -34.05 -11.89
C ARG A 34 5.28 -35.55 -11.89
N GLN A 35 5.02 -36.22 -10.77
CA GLN A 35 5.29 -37.64 -10.60
C GLN A 35 4.14 -38.49 -11.13
N VAL A 36 4.36 -39.16 -12.26
CA VAL A 36 3.36 -40.05 -12.89
C VAL A 36 3.52 -41.52 -12.50
N GLU A 37 4.66 -41.90 -11.93
CA GLU A 37 4.99 -43.26 -11.48
C GLU A 37 5.49 -43.22 -10.04
N GLY A 38 4.82 -43.99 -9.18
CA GLY A 38 5.12 -44.19 -7.78
C GLY A 38 5.66 -45.60 -7.48
N GLU A 39 5.78 -45.93 -6.20
CA GLU A 39 6.18 -47.26 -5.73
C GLU A 39 5.16 -48.34 -6.11
N HIS A 40 3.87 -48.02 -6.01
CA HIS A 40 2.78 -48.98 -6.17
C HIS A 40 1.89 -48.70 -7.38
N PHE A 41 1.74 -47.43 -7.76
CA PHE A 41 0.86 -47.02 -8.85
C PHE A 41 1.56 -46.20 -9.91
N ARG A 42 1.06 -46.26 -11.15
CA ARG A 42 1.39 -45.27 -12.18
C ARG A 42 0.13 -44.79 -12.90
N ILE A 43 0.11 -43.51 -13.21
CA ILE A 43 -0.98 -42.82 -13.90
C ILE A 43 -0.55 -42.59 -15.34
N VAL A 44 -1.27 -43.20 -16.28
CA VAL A 44 -0.96 -43.14 -17.71
C VAL A 44 -2.10 -42.43 -18.42
N ILE A 45 -1.75 -41.41 -19.22
CA ILE A 45 -2.69 -40.74 -20.12
C ILE A 45 -2.27 -41.11 -21.54
N ASP A 46 -3.10 -41.91 -22.22
CA ASP A 46 -2.87 -42.20 -23.64
C ASP A 46 -3.52 -41.09 -24.47
N GLU A 47 -2.70 -40.24 -25.05
CA GLU A 47 -3.16 -39.24 -26.02
C GLU A 47 -3.21 -39.83 -27.43
N LYS A 48 -4.34 -39.67 -28.12
CA LYS A 48 -4.39 -39.67 -29.58
C LYS A 48 -5.13 -38.44 -30.05
N SER A 49 -4.40 -37.47 -30.58
CA SER A 49 -4.95 -36.49 -31.50
C SER A 49 -4.69 -36.97 -32.93
N ASP A 50 -5.73 -37.03 -33.77
CA ASP A 50 -5.57 -37.21 -35.22
C ASP A 50 -5.92 -35.87 -35.89
N PRO A 51 -4.93 -34.97 -36.09
CA PRO A 51 -5.16 -33.65 -36.66
C PRO A 51 -5.31 -33.75 -38.18
N LYS A 52 -6.37 -34.40 -38.67
CA LYS A 52 -6.66 -34.38 -40.10
C LYS A 52 -7.19 -32.98 -40.49
N PRO A 53 -6.61 -32.31 -41.50
CA PRO A 53 -7.12 -31.04 -41.97
C PRO A 53 -8.59 -31.19 -42.44
N GLY A 54 -9.51 -30.44 -41.82
CA GLY A 54 -10.92 -30.38 -42.22
C GLY A 54 -11.90 -31.26 -41.45
N ALA A 55 -11.43 -32.11 -40.53
CA ALA A 55 -12.27 -32.73 -39.51
C ALA A 55 -11.98 -32.02 -38.18
N GLY A 56 -13.00 -31.55 -37.44
CA GLY A 56 -12.76 -30.95 -36.12
C GLY A 56 -11.95 -31.89 -35.22
N ILE A 57 -11.20 -31.34 -34.26
CA ILE A 57 -10.18 -32.10 -33.54
C ILE A 57 -10.80 -33.23 -32.72
N ALA A 58 -10.40 -34.46 -33.02
CA ALA A 58 -10.69 -35.62 -32.19
C ALA A 58 -9.67 -35.69 -31.05
N TYR A 59 -10.13 -35.54 -29.81
CA TYR A 59 -9.34 -35.79 -28.61
C TYR A 59 -9.77 -37.12 -27.99
N SER A 60 -8.88 -38.10 -27.94
CA SER A 60 -9.03 -39.22 -27.00
C SER A 60 -7.97 -39.10 -25.92
N ASN A 61 -8.40 -38.86 -24.69
CA ASN A 61 -7.58 -38.95 -23.50
C ASN A 61 -8.09 -40.13 -22.68
N ALA A 62 -7.48 -41.31 -22.88
CA ALA A 62 -7.77 -42.46 -22.06
C ALA A 62 -6.88 -42.40 -20.82
N LEU A 63 -7.48 -42.19 -19.65
CA LEU A 63 -6.78 -42.27 -18.38
C LEU A 63 -6.76 -43.73 -17.94
N ARG A 64 -5.56 -44.24 -17.67
CA ARG A 64 -5.32 -45.56 -17.08
C ARG A 64 -4.59 -45.44 -15.76
N ILE A 65 -4.99 -46.24 -14.79
CA ILE A 65 -4.24 -46.45 -13.55
C ILE A 65 -3.72 -47.88 -13.62
N GLU A 66 -2.41 -48.02 -13.43
CA GLU A 66 -1.75 -49.32 -13.38
C GLU A 66 -1.14 -49.53 -11.99
N LYS A 67 -1.24 -50.75 -11.48
CA LYS A 67 -0.66 -51.17 -10.20
C LYS A 67 0.53 -52.07 -10.44
N ARG A 68 1.59 -51.89 -9.65
CA ARG A 68 2.80 -52.71 -9.68
C ARG A 68 2.55 -54.07 -9.03
N ASN A 69 2.87 -55.14 -9.76
CA ASN A 69 2.81 -56.52 -9.30
C ASN A 69 4.17 -57.19 -9.57
N GLY A 70 5.11 -57.03 -8.63
CA GLY A 70 6.50 -57.42 -8.82
C GLY A 70 7.21 -56.52 -9.84
N GLU A 71 7.71 -57.11 -10.93
CA GLU A 71 8.38 -56.37 -12.02
C GLU A 71 7.40 -55.88 -13.11
N LEU A 72 6.13 -56.28 -13.04
CA LEU A 72 5.13 -55.97 -14.07
C LEU A 72 4.13 -54.92 -13.59
N TRP A 73 3.71 -54.06 -14.51
CA TRP A 73 2.59 -53.14 -14.31
C TRP A 73 1.32 -53.75 -14.92
N SER A 74 0.22 -53.74 -14.16
CA SER A 74 -1.08 -54.23 -14.64
C SER A 74 -2.15 -53.16 -14.50
N GLN A 75 -2.95 -52.97 -15.53
CA GLN A 75 -4.07 -52.03 -15.53
C GLN A 75 -5.12 -52.45 -14.49
N VAL A 76 -5.45 -51.54 -13.58
CA VAL A 76 -6.49 -51.71 -12.55
C VAL A 76 -7.69 -50.79 -12.80
N TYR A 77 -7.52 -49.71 -13.57
CA TYR A 77 -8.60 -48.83 -13.99
C TYR A 77 -8.34 -48.25 -15.39
N SER A 78 -9.41 -48.01 -16.14
CA SER A 78 -9.38 -47.26 -17.39
C SER A 78 -10.71 -46.53 -17.55
N THR A 79 -10.66 -45.25 -17.94
CA THR A 79 -11.88 -44.51 -18.27
C THR A 79 -12.57 -45.05 -19.52
N GLY A 80 -11.85 -45.80 -20.37
CA GLY A 80 -12.36 -46.33 -21.64
C GLY A 80 -12.86 -45.26 -22.62
N MET A 81 -12.65 -43.97 -22.32
CA MET A 81 -13.23 -42.86 -23.06
C MET A 81 -12.45 -42.60 -24.36
N MET A 82 -13.11 -42.85 -25.49
CA MET A 82 -12.79 -42.25 -26.78
C MET A 82 -13.94 -41.30 -27.14
N GLN A 83 -13.74 -39.99 -27.01
CA GLN A 83 -14.75 -39.01 -27.41
C GLN A 83 -14.47 -38.55 -28.85
N TYR A 84 -15.41 -38.80 -29.76
CA TYR A 84 -15.38 -38.32 -31.14
C TYR A 84 -16.28 -37.10 -31.27
N ARG A 85 -15.74 -35.91 -31.55
CA ARG A 85 -16.55 -34.76 -32.00
C ARG A 85 -15.77 -33.80 -32.90
N GLY A 86 -16.39 -33.42 -34.01
CA GLY A 86 -15.90 -32.35 -34.88
C GLY A 86 -16.31 -30.97 -34.36
N ALA A 87 -15.67 -30.49 -33.30
CA ALA A 87 -15.83 -29.12 -32.81
C ALA A 87 -14.67 -28.23 -33.32
N TYR A 88 -14.93 -26.94 -33.49
CA TYR A 88 -13.90 -25.95 -33.84
C TYR A 88 -13.06 -25.62 -32.59
N ASN A 89 -11.75 -25.34 -32.76
CA ASN A 89 -10.79 -25.18 -31.66
C ASN A 89 -11.22 -24.24 -30.54
N TYR A 90 -12.00 -23.19 -30.83
CA TYR A 90 -12.41 -22.19 -29.85
C TYR A 90 -13.57 -22.64 -28.92
N GLU A 91 -14.21 -23.78 -29.18
CA GLU A 91 -15.29 -24.34 -28.34
C GLU A 91 -14.77 -25.37 -27.32
N ILE A 92 -13.48 -25.73 -27.39
CA ILE A 92 -12.88 -26.85 -26.65
C ILE A 92 -12.16 -26.38 -25.38
N ASP A 93 -11.68 -25.13 -25.33
CA ASP A 93 -10.90 -24.61 -24.20
C ASP A 93 -11.69 -24.60 -22.88
N ASP A 94 -13.01 -24.46 -22.92
CA ASP A 94 -13.89 -24.47 -21.73
C ASP A 94 -14.25 -25.87 -21.23
N TRP A 95 -13.85 -26.94 -21.93
CA TRP A 95 -14.26 -28.30 -21.58
C TRP A 95 -13.14 -29.03 -20.84
N ASP A 96 -13.48 -29.71 -19.74
CA ASP A 96 -12.60 -30.58 -18.93
C ASP A 96 -12.14 -31.86 -19.69
N LEU A 97 -11.84 -31.75 -20.99
CA LEU A 97 -11.56 -32.88 -21.86
C LEU A 97 -10.08 -33.13 -22.08
N SER A 98 -9.24 -32.10 -21.94
CA SER A 98 -7.80 -32.28 -21.87
C SER A 98 -7.42 -32.82 -20.49
N LEU A 99 -6.65 -33.90 -20.44
CA LEU A 99 -6.08 -34.42 -19.19
C LEU A 99 -4.58 -34.23 -19.29
N ASN A 100 -4.01 -33.38 -18.44
CA ASN A 100 -2.60 -33.01 -18.49
C ASN A 100 -1.96 -33.19 -17.11
N ASN A 101 -0.62 -33.26 -17.11
CA ASN A 101 0.21 -33.16 -15.90
C ASN A 101 -0.27 -34.05 -14.73
N PRO A 102 -0.53 -35.36 -14.94
CA PRO A 102 -0.95 -36.21 -13.85
C PRO A 102 0.13 -36.24 -12.77
N THR A 103 -0.28 -36.30 -11.51
CA THR A 103 0.66 -36.30 -10.39
C THR A 103 0.11 -37.14 -9.25
N ILE A 104 0.89 -38.10 -8.78
CA ILE A 104 0.62 -38.84 -7.55
C ILE A 104 0.93 -37.92 -6.37
N LEU A 105 -0.07 -37.71 -5.51
CA LEU A 105 0.04 -36.88 -4.30
C LEU A 105 0.37 -37.75 -3.08
N GLU A 106 -0.25 -38.92 -2.99
CA GLU A 106 -0.01 -39.93 -1.96
C GLU A 106 -0.31 -41.31 -2.54
N GLU A 107 0.40 -42.33 -2.06
CA GLU A 107 0.07 -43.71 -2.38
C GLU A 107 0.34 -44.66 -1.22
N SER A 108 -0.32 -45.81 -1.29
CA SER A 108 -0.08 -46.99 -0.47
C SER A 108 -0.24 -48.22 -1.36
N ASN A 109 -0.12 -49.44 -0.85
CA ASN A 109 -0.32 -50.63 -1.68
C ASN A 109 -1.75 -50.73 -2.25
N ASP A 110 -2.76 -50.21 -1.58
CA ASP A 110 -4.18 -50.41 -1.96
C ASP A 110 -4.88 -49.14 -2.45
N GLU A 111 -4.26 -47.98 -2.32
CA GLU A 111 -4.87 -46.68 -2.62
C GLU A 111 -3.85 -45.72 -3.24
N VAL A 112 -4.30 -44.91 -4.19
CA VAL A 112 -3.56 -43.78 -4.75
C VAL A 112 -4.44 -42.53 -4.74
N LEU A 113 -3.89 -41.43 -4.24
CA LEU A 113 -4.40 -40.08 -4.44
C LEU A 113 -3.59 -39.44 -5.56
N TYR A 114 -4.28 -38.97 -6.60
CA TYR A 114 -3.64 -38.33 -7.74
C TYR A 114 -4.42 -37.11 -8.19
N ALA A 115 -3.70 -36.15 -8.76
CA ALA A 115 -4.25 -34.95 -9.36
C ALA A 115 -4.06 -34.98 -10.87
N ILE A 116 -4.98 -34.37 -11.61
CA ILE A 116 -4.90 -34.18 -13.05
C ILE A 116 -5.35 -32.76 -13.38
N GLU A 117 -4.58 -32.08 -14.23
CA GLU A 117 -4.94 -30.77 -14.77
C GLU A 117 -5.88 -30.93 -15.97
N THR A 118 -6.96 -30.15 -15.99
CA THR A 118 -7.99 -30.16 -17.03
C THR A 118 -8.27 -28.76 -17.57
N GLY A 119 -8.57 -28.66 -18.87
CA GLY A 119 -9.03 -27.41 -19.51
C GLY A 119 -8.15 -26.18 -19.20
N VAL A 120 -8.77 -25.05 -18.87
CA VAL A 120 -8.11 -23.76 -18.54
C VAL A 120 -7.50 -23.75 -17.12
N GLY A 121 -6.63 -24.72 -16.81
CA GLY A 121 -5.87 -24.77 -15.55
C GLY A 121 -6.68 -25.18 -14.32
N ASN A 122 -7.78 -25.91 -14.52
CA ASN A 122 -8.48 -26.59 -13.44
C ASN A 122 -7.68 -27.83 -13.04
N VAL A 123 -7.78 -28.24 -11.79
CA VAL A 123 -7.16 -29.45 -11.26
C VAL A 123 -8.21 -30.22 -10.50
N LYS A 124 -8.26 -31.51 -10.79
CA LYS A 124 -9.14 -32.46 -10.11
C LYS A 124 -8.28 -33.45 -9.34
N VAL A 125 -8.55 -33.58 -8.05
CA VAL A 125 -7.90 -34.57 -7.19
C VAL A 125 -8.83 -35.73 -7.00
N TYR A 126 -8.33 -36.93 -7.25
CA TYR A 126 -9.04 -38.19 -7.16
C TYR A 126 -8.39 -39.09 -6.13
N ARG A 127 -9.22 -39.93 -5.52
CA ARG A 127 -8.82 -41.09 -4.72
C ARG A 127 -9.27 -42.34 -5.45
N PHE A 128 -8.34 -43.23 -5.75
CA PHE A 128 -8.63 -44.55 -6.27
C PHE A 128 -8.19 -45.60 -5.26
N ARG A 129 -9.12 -46.46 -4.85
CA ARG A 129 -8.82 -47.66 -4.06
C ARG A 129 -8.94 -48.86 -4.98
N ASN A 130 -8.00 -49.80 -4.92
CA ASN A 130 -7.98 -50.98 -5.79
C ASN A 130 -9.24 -51.87 -5.66
N LYS A 131 -9.99 -51.73 -4.57
CA LYS A 131 -11.28 -52.42 -4.37
C LYS A 131 -12.47 -51.68 -4.99
N ASP A 132 -12.31 -50.39 -5.27
CA ASP A 132 -13.32 -49.52 -5.83
C ASP A 132 -13.14 -49.51 -7.35
N ASN A 133 -14.17 -49.91 -8.09
CA ASN A 133 -14.08 -49.96 -9.56
C ASN A 133 -13.97 -48.57 -10.22
N ASN A 134 -14.08 -47.47 -9.46
CA ASN A 134 -14.06 -46.10 -9.97
C ASN A 134 -13.34 -45.14 -9.01
N PRO A 135 -12.50 -44.21 -9.49
CA PRO A 135 -11.94 -43.13 -8.69
C PRO A 135 -13.03 -42.18 -8.15
N ALA A 136 -12.93 -41.81 -6.87
CA ALA A 136 -13.77 -40.81 -6.25
C ALA A 136 -13.09 -39.43 -6.31
N MET A 137 -13.78 -38.42 -6.85
CA MET A 137 -13.28 -37.04 -6.88
C MET A 137 -13.38 -36.41 -5.49
N LEU A 138 -12.28 -35.82 -5.01
CA LEU A 138 -12.20 -35.21 -3.69
C LEU A 138 -12.34 -33.68 -3.75
N VAL A 139 -11.64 -33.03 -4.68
CA VAL A 139 -11.66 -31.58 -4.83
C VAL A 139 -11.43 -31.17 -6.30
N VAL A 140 -12.03 -30.05 -6.68
CA VAL A 140 -11.80 -29.36 -7.95
C VAL A 140 -11.40 -27.92 -7.64
N PHE A 141 -10.33 -27.43 -8.25
CA PHE A 141 -9.87 -26.06 -8.06
C PHE A 141 -9.18 -25.51 -9.30
N ASN A 142 -9.11 -24.19 -9.44
CA ASN A 142 -8.33 -23.54 -10.48
C ASN A 142 -6.95 -23.11 -9.94
N ILE A 143 -5.87 -23.51 -10.61
CA ILE A 143 -4.50 -23.20 -10.16
C ILE A 143 -4.28 -21.69 -10.09
N ARG A 144 -4.79 -20.92 -11.07
CA ARG A 144 -4.56 -19.48 -11.15
C ARG A 144 -5.23 -18.75 -9.99
N ASP A 145 -6.42 -19.17 -9.61
CA ASP A 145 -7.17 -18.54 -8.51
C ASP A 145 -6.46 -18.79 -7.17
N TYR A 146 -6.03 -20.02 -6.91
CA TYR A 146 -5.30 -20.32 -5.67
C TYR A 146 -3.93 -19.67 -5.60
N LYS A 147 -3.18 -19.59 -6.71
CA LYS A 147 -1.92 -18.83 -6.76
C LYS A 147 -2.15 -17.34 -6.47
N LYS A 148 -3.21 -16.74 -7.03
CA LYS A 148 -3.60 -15.36 -6.70
C LYS A 148 -3.94 -15.21 -5.23
N THR A 149 -4.66 -16.17 -4.63
CA THR A 149 -4.95 -16.16 -3.19
C THR A 149 -3.68 -16.27 -2.35
N GLN A 150 -2.74 -17.16 -2.69
CA GLN A 150 -1.43 -17.27 -2.00
C GLN A 150 -0.65 -15.96 -2.07
N GLU A 151 -0.48 -15.41 -3.27
CA GLU A 151 0.18 -14.11 -3.47
C GLU A 151 -0.50 -13.01 -2.65
N ARG A 152 -1.84 -13.03 -2.55
CA ARG A 152 -2.60 -12.05 -1.79
C ARG A 152 -2.36 -12.19 -0.28
N ILE A 153 -2.34 -13.41 0.24
CA ILE A 153 -2.01 -13.70 1.66
C ILE A 153 -0.60 -13.22 1.98
N GLU A 154 0.39 -13.52 1.13
CA GLU A 154 1.77 -13.10 1.31
C GLU A 154 1.92 -11.57 1.30
N LEU A 155 1.23 -10.89 0.39
CA LEU A 155 1.19 -9.43 0.35
C LEU A 155 0.61 -8.85 1.63
N LEU A 156 -0.55 -9.36 2.08
CA LEU A 156 -1.19 -8.94 3.33
C LEU A 156 -0.22 -9.04 4.51
N GLN A 157 0.52 -10.14 4.64
CA GLN A 157 1.48 -10.32 5.74
C GLN A 157 2.57 -9.25 5.79
N LYS A 158 2.97 -8.70 4.63
CA LYS A 158 4.02 -7.70 4.51
C LYS A 158 3.49 -6.26 4.47
N VAL A 159 2.21 -6.09 4.12
CA VAL A 159 1.61 -4.81 3.73
C VAL A 159 1.76 -3.70 4.76
N ILE A 160 1.79 -4.05 6.06
CA ILE A 160 1.90 -3.06 7.14
C ILE A 160 3.34 -2.57 7.34
N ASN A 161 4.35 -3.36 6.97
CA ASN A 161 5.76 -3.08 7.29
C ASN A 161 6.61 -2.72 6.07
N ASP A 162 6.12 -3.00 4.87
CA ASP A 162 6.85 -2.79 3.62
C ASP A 162 6.04 -1.91 2.64
N ALA A 163 6.62 -0.78 2.25
CA ALA A 163 5.97 0.17 1.35
C ALA A 163 5.75 -0.41 -0.06
N GLY A 164 6.63 -1.29 -0.53
CA GLY A 164 6.50 -1.96 -1.83
C GLY A 164 5.34 -2.96 -1.84
N ALA A 165 5.17 -3.71 -0.76
CA ALA A 165 4.04 -4.59 -0.53
C ALA A 165 2.73 -3.79 -0.44
N PHE A 166 2.73 -2.63 0.24
CA PHE A 166 1.60 -1.70 0.23
C PHE A 166 1.21 -1.24 -1.18
N CYS A 167 2.15 -0.74 -1.98
CA CYS A 167 1.89 -0.35 -3.37
C CYS A 167 1.32 -1.50 -4.20
N SER A 168 1.90 -2.71 -4.06
CA SER A 168 1.49 -3.92 -4.78
C SER A 168 0.12 -4.42 -4.33
N TYR A 169 -0.18 -4.30 -3.04
CA TYR A 169 -1.45 -4.65 -2.45
C TYR A 169 -2.57 -3.74 -3.01
N VAL A 170 -2.35 -2.43 -3.02
CA VAL A 170 -3.33 -1.48 -3.57
C VAL A 170 -3.50 -1.71 -5.07
N SER A 171 -2.41 -1.79 -5.84
CA SER A 171 -2.48 -1.94 -7.31
C SER A 171 -3.21 -3.21 -7.75
N LYS A 172 -2.99 -4.34 -7.08
CA LYS A 172 -3.69 -5.60 -7.38
C LYS A 172 -5.18 -5.60 -6.99
N SER A 173 -5.62 -4.64 -6.18
CA SER A 173 -7.03 -4.51 -5.74
C SER A 173 -7.84 -3.58 -6.63
N LEU A 174 -7.20 -2.86 -7.55
CA LEU A 174 -7.86 -1.82 -8.31
C LEU A 174 -8.90 -2.44 -9.24
N GLY A 175 -10.11 -1.88 -9.18
CA GLY A 175 -11.13 -2.16 -10.17
C GLY A 175 -10.70 -1.68 -11.55
N ARG A 176 -11.40 -2.14 -12.60
CA ARG A 176 -11.20 -1.59 -13.94
C ARG A 176 -11.29 -0.07 -13.88
N ARG A 177 -10.32 0.61 -14.51
CA ARG A 177 -10.24 2.08 -14.68
C ARG A 177 -9.76 2.89 -13.49
N TRP A 178 -9.32 2.25 -12.41
CA TRP A 178 -8.54 2.90 -11.37
C TRP A 178 -7.06 2.64 -11.61
N ASP A 179 -6.24 3.68 -11.57
CA ASP A 179 -4.79 3.56 -11.62
C ASP A 179 -4.13 4.32 -10.48
N ILE A 180 -2.95 3.88 -10.07
CA ILE A 180 -2.06 4.69 -9.23
C ILE A 180 -1.38 5.69 -10.15
N THR A 181 -1.74 6.97 -10.03
CA THR A 181 -1.15 8.04 -10.85
C THR A 181 0.18 8.49 -10.26
N GLU A 182 0.24 8.60 -8.94
CA GLU A 182 1.37 9.21 -8.24
C GLU A 182 1.53 8.70 -6.81
N SER A 183 2.72 8.92 -6.24
CA SER A 183 3.00 8.55 -4.85
C SER A 183 3.89 9.57 -4.16
N ALA A 184 3.60 9.86 -2.90
CA ALA A 184 4.38 10.75 -2.04
C ALA A 184 4.90 9.98 -0.82
N THR A 185 6.08 10.37 -0.34
CA THR A 185 6.72 9.81 0.85
C THR A 185 7.09 10.96 1.79
N PRO A 186 6.13 11.57 2.48
CA PRO A 186 6.38 12.77 3.29
C PRO A 186 7.25 12.50 4.52
N ALA A 187 7.41 11.23 4.91
CA ALA A 187 8.36 10.75 5.91
C ALA A 187 8.75 9.29 5.61
N ASP A 188 9.85 8.79 6.15
CA ASP A 188 10.36 7.42 5.91
C ASP A 188 9.37 6.31 6.29
N ASP A 189 8.40 6.61 7.14
CA ASP A 189 7.39 5.70 7.63
C ASP A 189 5.97 6.03 7.15
N VAL A 190 5.82 7.00 6.24
CA VAL A 190 4.52 7.40 5.68
C VAL A 190 4.58 7.35 4.16
N LYS A 191 3.63 6.63 3.56
CA LYS A 191 3.45 6.58 2.11
C LYS A 191 2.02 6.97 1.78
N VAL A 192 1.84 7.87 0.82
CA VAL A 192 0.53 8.21 0.29
C VAL A 192 0.50 7.90 -1.21
N LEU A 193 -0.56 7.24 -1.66
CA LEU A 193 -0.81 6.95 -3.07
C LEU A 193 -2.00 7.79 -3.54
N LEU A 194 -1.83 8.47 -4.66
CA LEU A 194 -2.90 9.10 -5.40
C LEU A 194 -3.38 8.13 -6.46
N LEU A 195 -4.66 7.78 -6.37
CA LEU A 195 -5.34 7.00 -7.39
C LEU A 195 -6.31 7.92 -8.12
N ASP A 196 -6.34 7.80 -9.44
CA ASP A 196 -7.33 8.43 -10.27
C ASP A 196 -8.19 7.40 -11.00
N HIS A 197 -9.41 7.80 -11.29
CA HIS A 197 -10.35 7.03 -12.08
C HIS A 197 -10.58 7.71 -13.43
N ALA A 198 -10.73 6.92 -14.49
CA ALA A 198 -11.18 7.41 -15.79
C ALA A 198 -12.51 6.74 -16.17
N ASP A 199 -13.52 7.51 -16.59
CA ASP A 199 -14.85 6.95 -16.91
C ASP A 199 -14.81 5.92 -18.07
N ARG A 200 -13.79 5.95 -18.93
CA ARG A 200 -13.58 4.98 -20.01
C ARG A 200 -12.10 4.66 -20.18
N ASP A 201 -11.82 3.47 -20.70
CA ASP A 201 -10.46 2.96 -20.95
C ASP A 201 -9.65 3.85 -21.94
N TYR A 202 -10.33 4.70 -22.70
CA TYR A 202 -9.75 5.69 -23.63
C TYR A 202 -10.06 7.14 -23.22
N ASP A 203 -10.84 7.34 -22.15
CA ASP A 203 -11.17 8.69 -21.68
C ASP A 203 -9.95 9.29 -21.01
N ALA A 204 -9.69 10.51 -21.43
CA ALA A 204 -8.48 11.24 -21.14
C ALA A 204 -8.62 12.07 -19.87
N ILE A 205 -9.52 11.76 -18.92
CA ILE A 205 -9.77 12.64 -17.76
C ILE A 205 -9.93 11.84 -16.49
N SER A 206 -9.15 12.22 -15.49
CA SER A 206 -9.36 11.83 -14.11
C SER A 206 -10.63 12.49 -13.58
N ASP A 207 -11.78 11.81 -13.65
CA ASP A 207 -13.06 12.35 -13.17
C ASP A 207 -13.19 12.24 -11.64
N PHE A 208 -12.56 11.21 -11.07
CA PHE A 208 -12.44 11.02 -9.64
C PHE A 208 -11.00 10.77 -9.19
N TYR A 209 -10.76 11.01 -7.90
CA TYR A 209 -9.55 10.58 -7.21
C TYR A 209 -9.86 10.00 -5.83
N GLN A 210 -8.94 9.15 -5.35
CA GLN A 210 -8.94 8.57 -4.02
C GLN A 210 -7.50 8.52 -3.50
N LEU A 211 -7.32 8.67 -2.19
CA LEU A 211 -6.01 8.58 -1.55
C LEU A 211 -5.95 7.32 -0.69
N TYR A 212 -4.83 6.60 -0.80
CA TYR A 212 -4.47 5.53 0.14
C TYR A 212 -3.29 5.98 0.97
N ILE A 213 -3.39 5.85 2.28
CA ILE A 213 -2.38 6.28 3.25
C ILE A 213 -1.89 5.05 3.99
N TRP A 214 -0.59 4.88 4.03
CA TRP A 214 0.09 3.84 4.78
C TRP A 214 1.03 4.46 5.79
N VAL A 215 0.98 3.93 7.01
CA VAL A 215 1.93 4.27 8.08
C VAL A 215 2.59 2.98 8.56
N LYS A 216 3.91 2.93 8.46
CA LYS A 216 4.72 1.74 8.75
C LYS A 216 4.43 1.20 10.15
N GLY A 217 4.10 -0.08 10.24
CA GLY A 217 3.80 -0.75 11.51
C GLY A 217 2.45 -0.37 12.12
N LYS A 218 1.66 0.51 11.49
CA LYS A 218 0.38 1.01 12.06
C LYS A 218 -0.84 0.56 11.27
N GLY A 219 -0.83 0.69 9.93
CA GLY A 219 -2.02 0.36 9.15
C GLY A 219 -2.10 1.03 7.79
N ILE A 220 -3.22 0.78 7.12
CA ILE A 220 -3.59 1.39 5.83
C ILE A 220 -4.98 2.01 5.96
N GLY A 221 -5.16 3.22 5.44
CA GLY A 221 -6.45 3.88 5.34
C GLY A 221 -6.71 4.35 3.92
N ALA A 222 -7.97 4.46 3.55
CA ALA A 222 -8.39 5.04 2.28
C ALA A 222 -9.36 6.19 2.54
N THR A 223 -9.27 7.25 1.75
CA THR A 223 -10.29 8.30 1.76
C THR A 223 -11.56 7.82 1.08
N LYS A 224 -12.64 8.60 1.20
CA LYS A 224 -13.72 8.52 0.20
C LYS A 224 -13.22 8.91 -1.20
N ILE A 225 -14.07 8.68 -2.18
CA ILE A 225 -13.83 9.11 -3.57
C ILE A 225 -14.25 10.57 -3.73
N TYR A 226 -13.41 11.37 -4.39
CA TYR A 226 -13.65 12.78 -4.65
C TYR A 226 -13.78 13.04 -6.15
N LYS A 227 -14.62 14.01 -6.54
CA LYS A 227 -14.74 14.48 -7.92
C LYS A 227 -13.71 15.57 -8.18
N THR A 228 -13.02 15.50 -9.31
CA THR A 228 -12.10 16.57 -9.73
C THR A 228 -12.86 17.74 -10.38
N GLY A 229 -13.94 17.45 -11.11
CA GLY A 229 -14.65 18.46 -11.90
C GLY A 229 -13.87 18.95 -13.12
N LEU A 230 -12.80 18.25 -13.51
CA LEU A 230 -12.00 18.58 -14.69
C LEU A 230 -12.82 18.39 -15.98
N TYR A 231 -12.61 19.26 -16.95
CA TYR A 231 -13.34 19.29 -18.22
C TYR A 231 -12.46 18.85 -19.40
N HIS A 232 -13.04 18.24 -20.45
CA HIS A 232 -12.29 17.88 -21.66
C HIS A 232 -12.14 19.06 -22.61
N PRO A 233 -10.94 19.60 -22.87
CA PRO A 233 -10.75 20.71 -23.82
C PRO A 233 -10.92 20.30 -25.31
N GLY A 234 -11.64 19.20 -25.60
CA GLY A 234 -11.91 18.68 -26.94
C GLY A 234 -10.78 17.86 -27.61
N GLY A 235 -11.19 16.97 -28.52
CA GLY A 235 -10.45 16.45 -29.69
C GLY A 235 -9.26 15.49 -29.53
N LYS A 236 -8.60 15.41 -28.37
CA LYS A 236 -7.37 14.59 -28.23
C LYS A 236 -7.37 13.68 -27.00
N PHE A 237 -6.98 12.43 -27.22
CA PHE A 237 -6.87 11.33 -26.26
C PHE A 237 -5.62 11.40 -25.35
N TYR A 238 -5.30 12.55 -24.74
CA TYR A 238 -4.21 12.60 -23.73
C TYR A 238 -4.79 12.63 -22.32
N ARG A 239 -4.40 11.69 -21.45
CA ARG A 239 -4.85 11.67 -20.05
C ARG A 239 -4.48 12.98 -19.35
N ILE A 240 -5.49 13.72 -18.94
CA ILE A 240 -5.50 14.87 -18.05
C ILE A 240 -5.56 14.26 -16.65
N GLY A 241 -4.38 13.89 -16.17
CA GLY A 241 -4.17 13.37 -14.82
C GLY A 241 -4.33 14.44 -13.76
N VAL A 242 -4.34 14.00 -12.51
CA VAL A 242 -4.09 14.85 -11.34
C VAL A 242 -2.72 14.52 -10.76
N ASP A 243 -2.14 15.51 -10.11
CA ASP A 243 -0.88 15.43 -9.37
C ASP A 243 -1.17 15.86 -7.92
N PHE A 244 -0.27 15.57 -6.99
CA PHE A 244 -0.45 15.97 -5.60
C PHE A 244 0.83 16.21 -4.81
N ASP A 245 0.73 17.13 -3.85
CA ASP A 245 1.72 17.37 -2.81
C ASP A 245 1.16 16.96 -1.45
N VAL A 246 2.01 16.36 -0.61
CA VAL A 246 1.66 15.92 0.74
C VAL A 246 2.61 16.51 1.76
N SER A 247 2.07 17.06 2.83
CA SER A 247 2.84 17.56 3.97
C SER A 247 2.25 17.08 5.29
N ILE A 248 3.13 16.82 6.26
CA ILE A 248 2.72 16.50 7.64
C ILE A 248 2.51 17.81 8.38
N ILE A 249 1.28 18.01 8.90
CA ILE A 249 0.89 19.17 9.71
C ILE A 249 1.32 18.96 11.16
N ASN A 250 1.01 17.81 11.74
CA ASN A 250 1.54 17.44 13.04
C ASN A 250 1.44 15.92 13.19
N ARG A 251 2.13 15.42 14.21
CA ARG A 251 2.19 14.00 14.51
C ARG A 251 2.11 13.81 16.01
N GLY A 252 1.23 12.91 16.43
CA GLY A 252 1.21 12.40 17.79
C GLY A 252 1.52 10.91 17.83
N ARG A 253 1.17 10.28 18.95
CA ARG A 253 1.51 8.88 19.21
C ARG A 253 0.67 7.90 18.39
N ASN A 254 -0.61 8.22 18.24
CA ASN A 254 -1.61 7.39 17.57
C ASN A 254 -2.34 8.10 16.42
N PHE A 255 -1.82 9.25 15.99
CA PHE A 255 -2.36 9.97 14.85
C PHE A 255 -1.29 10.78 14.10
N LEU A 256 -1.68 11.23 12.91
CA LEU A 256 -0.93 12.06 11.98
C LEU A 256 -1.93 12.98 11.27
N ASN A 257 -1.73 14.30 11.33
CA ASN A 257 -2.50 15.22 10.48
C ASN A 257 -1.71 15.51 9.19
N LEU A 258 -2.36 15.35 8.05
CA LEU A 258 -1.79 15.58 6.71
C LEU A 258 -2.51 16.75 6.02
N ALA A 259 -1.74 17.62 5.38
CA ALA A 259 -2.23 18.56 4.37
C ALA A 259 -1.88 18.01 2.99
N ILE A 260 -2.89 17.81 2.16
CA ILE A 260 -2.77 17.26 0.81
C ILE A 260 -3.33 18.28 -0.18
N GLU A 261 -2.49 18.70 -1.14
CA GLU A 261 -2.89 19.54 -2.27
C GLU A 261 -2.95 18.67 -3.52
N VAL A 262 -4.14 18.48 -4.08
CA VAL A 262 -4.35 17.77 -5.35
C VAL A 262 -4.61 18.80 -6.44
N TYR A 263 -3.94 18.70 -7.58
CA TYR A 263 -3.99 19.76 -8.58
C TYR A 263 -3.84 19.26 -10.02
N ASN A 264 -4.23 20.13 -10.96
CA ASN A 264 -3.95 20.01 -12.38
C ASN A 264 -3.41 21.35 -12.89
N ARG A 265 -2.09 21.40 -13.16
CA ARG A 265 -1.42 22.64 -13.60
C ARG A 265 -1.95 23.17 -14.92
N ARG A 266 -2.40 22.30 -15.83
CA ARG A 266 -2.89 22.70 -17.18
C ARG A 266 -4.22 23.43 -17.12
N GLN A 267 -5.12 23.02 -16.22
CA GLN A 267 -6.44 23.63 -16.05
C GLN A 267 -6.49 24.64 -14.90
N GLN A 268 -5.35 24.93 -14.25
CA GLN A 268 -5.27 25.80 -13.08
C GLN A 268 -6.27 25.40 -11.98
N TRP A 269 -6.54 24.10 -11.88
CA TRP A 269 -7.42 23.54 -10.87
C TRP A 269 -6.57 23.02 -9.70
N LYS A 270 -7.03 23.28 -8.47
CA LYS A 270 -6.39 22.78 -7.25
C LYS A 270 -7.42 22.61 -6.14
N GLU A 271 -7.17 21.67 -5.25
CA GLU A 271 -7.93 21.44 -4.05
C GLU A 271 -7.00 21.08 -2.90
N VAL A 272 -7.18 21.73 -1.74
CA VAL A 272 -6.41 21.47 -0.52
C VAL A 272 -7.31 20.80 0.50
N ARG A 273 -6.87 19.69 1.07
CA ARG A 273 -7.60 18.93 2.09
C ARG A 273 -6.70 18.58 3.27
N ASN A 274 -7.27 18.69 4.47
CA ASN A 274 -6.62 18.26 5.71
C ASN A 274 -7.26 16.97 6.23
N PHE A 275 -6.43 15.99 6.53
CA PHE A 275 -6.81 14.66 7.00
C PHE A 275 -6.24 14.37 8.38
N HIS A 276 -7.07 13.88 9.29
CA HIS A 276 -6.66 13.31 10.57
C HIS A 276 -6.56 11.80 10.45
N VAL A 277 -5.35 11.26 10.36
CA VAL A 277 -5.09 9.84 10.21
C VAL A 277 -4.85 9.26 11.60
N GLU A 278 -5.76 8.42 12.09
CA GLU A 278 -5.67 7.80 13.42
C GLU A 278 -5.49 6.27 13.32
N TRP A 279 -4.74 5.70 14.26
CA TRP A 279 -4.60 4.25 14.42
C TRP A 279 -4.79 3.84 15.87
N LYS A 280 -5.03 2.55 16.11
CA LYS A 280 -5.13 2.04 17.47
C LYS A 280 -3.77 2.18 18.17
N GLY A 281 -3.79 2.86 19.31
CA GLY A 281 -2.68 2.92 20.26
C GLY A 281 -3.13 2.35 21.61
N THR A 282 -2.17 2.03 22.48
CA THR A 282 -2.44 1.87 23.92
C THR A 282 -3.23 3.09 24.42
N ASN A 283 -4.27 2.89 25.24
CA ASN A 283 -5.13 3.94 25.79
C ASN A 283 -4.36 5.24 26.04
N VAL A 284 -4.67 6.24 25.21
CA VAL A 284 -4.12 7.59 25.30
C VAL A 284 -4.60 8.18 26.62
N SER A 285 -3.68 8.70 27.43
CA SER A 285 -4.05 9.34 28.70
C SER A 285 -4.92 10.58 28.44
N THR A 286 -5.71 11.03 29.43
CA THR A 286 -6.50 12.26 29.32
C THR A 286 -5.61 13.46 28.98
N PHE A 287 -4.46 13.58 29.65
CA PHE A 287 -3.48 14.64 29.40
C PHE A 287 -2.95 14.63 27.96
N GLU A 288 -2.60 13.46 27.43
CA GLU A 288 -2.10 13.35 26.05
C GLU A 288 -3.16 13.83 25.05
N ARG A 289 -4.46 13.51 25.24
CA ARG A 289 -5.54 14.06 24.40
C ARG A 289 -5.72 15.57 24.54
N GLU A 290 -5.49 16.12 25.72
CA GLU A 290 -5.54 17.57 25.97
C GLU A 290 -4.40 18.27 25.22
N VAL A 291 -3.19 17.72 25.30
CA VAL A 291 -2.00 18.21 24.58
C VAL A 291 -2.21 18.15 23.06
N GLU A 292 -2.80 17.07 22.54
CA GLU A 292 -3.12 16.94 21.11
C GLU A 292 -4.05 18.05 20.63
N LYS A 293 -5.12 18.31 21.38
CA LYS A 293 -6.04 19.43 21.09
C LYS A 293 -5.36 20.78 21.22
N ALA A 294 -4.44 20.94 22.16
CA ALA A 294 -3.69 22.17 22.33
C ALA A 294 -2.78 22.42 21.12
N MET A 295 -2.05 21.40 20.64
CA MET A 295 -1.24 21.49 19.42
C MET A 295 -2.10 21.85 18.19
N GLU A 296 -3.26 21.22 18.01
CA GLU A 296 -4.18 21.55 16.92
C GLU A 296 -4.65 23.01 16.99
N LYS A 297 -5.07 23.48 18.17
CA LYS A 297 -5.47 24.89 18.37
C LYS A 297 -4.34 25.87 18.10
N VAL A 298 -3.11 25.55 18.51
CA VAL A 298 -1.93 26.38 18.25
C VAL A 298 -1.63 26.46 16.76
N VAL A 299 -1.68 25.34 16.04
CA VAL A 299 -1.53 25.34 14.57
C VAL A 299 -2.63 26.17 13.91
N GLU A 300 -3.89 25.98 14.31
CA GLU A 300 -5.03 26.71 13.75
C GLU A 300 -4.93 28.22 13.99
N SER A 301 -4.52 28.64 15.19
CA SER A 301 -4.42 30.07 15.54
C SER A 301 -3.25 30.79 14.86
N HIS A 302 -2.24 30.04 14.39
CA HIS A 302 -1.09 30.57 13.66
C HIS A 302 -1.16 30.28 12.15
N GLN A 303 -2.21 29.61 11.67
CA GLN A 303 -2.39 29.39 10.24
C GLN A 303 -2.86 30.68 9.56
N HIS A 304 -2.07 31.16 8.60
CA HIS A 304 -2.40 32.34 7.81
C HIS A 304 -3.14 31.95 6.53
N ASP A 305 -4.20 32.68 6.19
CA ASP A 305 -4.92 32.55 4.91
C ASP A 305 -4.31 33.49 3.86
N HIS A 306 -3.09 33.16 3.42
CA HIS A 306 -2.38 33.96 2.43
C HIS A 306 -1.51 33.07 1.52
N PRO A 307 -1.49 33.30 0.20
CA PRO A 307 -0.87 32.39 -0.78
C PRO A 307 0.65 32.20 -0.65
N LEU A 308 1.32 33.10 0.06
CA LEU A 308 2.75 32.99 0.38
C LEU A 308 3.01 32.14 1.62
N PHE A 309 2.02 31.92 2.49
CA PHE A 309 2.24 31.12 3.68
C PHE A 309 2.11 29.64 3.32
N LYS A 310 3.10 28.85 3.73
CA LYS A 310 3.00 27.40 3.72
C LYS A 310 2.13 26.93 4.89
N PRO A 311 1.62 25.69 4.84
CA PRO A 311 0.92 25.11 5.98
C PRO A 311 1.76 25.20 7.25
N THR A 312 1.19 25.81 8.28
CA THR A 312 1.77 25.86 9.63
C THR A 312 1.74 24.46 10.21
N ARG A 313 2.82 24.04 10.88
CA ARG A 313 2.95 22.65 11.33
C ARG A 313 3.74 22.51 12.62
N ILE A 314 3.49 21.44 13.37
CA ILE A 314 4.36 20.97 14.45
C ILE A 314 5.45 20.09 13.85
N THR A 315 6.71 20.51 13.97
CA THR A 315 7.85 19.76 13.42
C THR A 315 8.34 18.67 14.36
N GLU A 316 8.32 18.92 15.67
CA GLU A 316 8.68 17.94 16.70
C GLU A 316 7.78 18.12 17.93
N SER A 317 7.51 17.04 18.65
CA SER A 317 6.76 17.05 19.90
C SER A 317 7.29 15.98 20.85
N VAL A 318 7.19 16.26 22.15
CA VAL A 318 7.54 15.33 23.22
C VAL A 318 6.48 15.44 24.31
N ILE A 319 5.91 14.30 24.71
CA ILE A 319 4.85 14.22 25.73
C ILE A 319 5.29 13.25 26.81
N ASP A 320 5.56 13.76 28.01
CA ASP A 320 5.81 12.96 29.20
C ASP A 320 4.52 12.76 29.98
N THR A 321 3.84 11.66 29.72
CA THR A 321 2.57 11.31 30.37
C THR A 321 2.71 10.98 31.87
N LYS A 322 3.91 10.64 32.36
CA LYS A 322 4.11 10.36 33.79
C LYS A 322 4.21 11.64 34.61
N ARG A 323 4.86 12.66 34.04
CA ARG A 323 5.02 13.97 34.67
C ARG A 323 3.97 14.99 34.23
N GLU A 324 3.14 14.60 33.26
CA GLU A 324 2.11 15.44 32.64
C GLU A 324 2.66 16.77 32.14
N ILE A 325 3.75 16.67 31.37
CA ILE A 325 4.39 17.81 30.70
C ILE A 325 4.53 17.47 29.22
N ALA A 326 4.25 18.43 28.36
CA ALA A 326 4.49 18.34 26.93
C ALA A 326 5.23 19.58 26.41
N ALA A 327 6.03 19.38 25.38
CA ALA A 327 6.63 20.46 24.61
C ALA A 327 6.55 20.15 23.11
N TRP A 328 6.44 21.18 22.28
CA TRP A 328 6.44 21.03 20.82
C TRP A 328 6.99 22.26 20.12
N ILE A 329 7.47 22.05 18.90
CA ILE A 329 7.99 23.10 18.02
C ILE A 329 6.95 23.40 16.95
N LEU A 330 6.44 24.62 16.94
CA LEU A 330 5.61 25.17 15.87
C LEU A 330 6.51 25.80 14.80
N PHE A 331 6.21 25.52 13.54
CA PHE A 331 6.90 26.05 12.37
C PHE A 331 5.94 26.76 11.43
N GLU A 332 6.31 27.99 11.06
CA GLU A 332 5.66 28.80 10.04
C GLU A 332 6.69 29.18 8.96
N GLN A 333 6.25 29.17 7.69
CA GLN A 333 7.08 29.60 6.57
C GLN A 333 6.30 30.54 5.66
N ILE A 334 6.95 31.64 5.29
CA ILE A 334 6.52 32.56 4.25
C ILE A 334 7.43 32.36 3.04
N ASP A 335 6.86 31.78 2.00
CA ASP A 335 7.45 31.60 0.68
C ASP A 335 7.41 32.93 -0.07
N THR A 336 8.39 33.79 0.21
CA THR A 336 8.51 35.09 -0.46
C THR A 336 9.13 34.95 -1.85
N ASP A 337 9.78 33.81 -2.11
CA ASP A 337 10.44 33.51 -3.37
C ASP A 337 9.44 33.33 -4.53
N ARG A 338 8.22 32.85 -4.24
CA ARG A 338 7.09 32.72 -5.19
C ARG A 338 6.71 33.99 -5.96
N LEU A 339 7.08 35.18 -5.46
CA LEU A 339 6.80 36.46 -6.13
C LEU A 339 7.97 36.98 -6.97
N SER A 340 9.10 36.27 -7.01
CA SER A 340 10.29 36.69 -7.76
C SER A 340 10.38 35.97 -9.11
N GLU A 341 10.70 36.70 -10.18
CA GLU A 341 10.91 36.11 -11.51
C GLU A 341 12.15 35.19 -11.57
N HIS A 342 13.05 35.29 -10.59
CA HIS A 342 14.33 34.60 -10.55
C HIS A 342 14.38 33.42 -9.57
N GLY A 343 13.28 33.12 -8.87
CA GLY A 343 13.19 31.97 -7.95
C GLY A 343 13.92 32.15 -6.61
N GLU A 344 14.40 33.36 -6.31
CA GLU A 344 14.83 33.80 -4.98
C GLU A 344 14.42 35.27 -4.80
N GLY A 345 13.60 35.55 -3.80
CA GLY A 345 13.20 36.90 -3.40
C GLY A 345 14.37 37.70 -2.84
N TRP A 346 14.19 39.02 -2.74
CA TRP A 346 15.20 39.96 -2.25
C TRP A 346 15.71 39.64 -0.84
N LEU A 347 14.84 39.05 0.00
CA LEU A 347 15.17 38.61 1.35
C LEU A 347 15.26 37.09 1.49
N GLY A 348 14.80 36.30 0.52
CA GLY A 348 14.60 34.86 0.69
C GLY A 348 13.40 34.50 1.56
N ASP A 349 13.08 33.22 1.62
CA ASP A 349 12.02 32.70 2.47
C ASP A 349 12.22 33.07 3.95
N GLN A 350 11.11 33.39 4.61
CA GLN A 350 11.08 33.68 6.03
C GLN A 350 10.58 32.48 6.80
N PHE A 351 11.30 32.14 7.86
CA PHE A 351 11.07 30.97 8.69
C PHE A 351 10.92 31.41 10.12
N ARG A 352 9.84 30.96 10.77
CA ARG A 352 9.60 31.19 12.19
C ARG A 352 9.43 29.86 12.89
N TYR A 353 10.19 29.69 13.97
CA TYR A 353 10.11 28.56 14.86
C TYR A 353 9.73 29.06 16.24
N SER A 354 8.81 28.37 16.90
CA SER A 354 8.51 28.65 18.30
C SER A 354 8.38 27.39 19.12
N LEU A 355 8.89 27.45 20.35
CA LEU A 355 8.81 26.37 21.33
C LEU A 355 7.64 26.65 22.28
N TRP A 356 6.75 25.67 22.37
CA TRP A 356 5.56 25.73 23.20
C TRP A 356 5.61 24.64 24.26
N VAL A 357 5.01 24.92 25.42
CA VAL A 357 4.98 24.04 26.58
C VAL A 357 3.58 23.99 27.16
N MET A 358 3.19 22.83 27.66
CA MET A 358 1.94 22.64 28.40
C MET A 358 2.15 21.68 29.57
N LYS A 359 1.58 22.01 30.72
CA LYS A 359 1.49 21.14 31.89
C LYS A 359 0.04 20.76 32.21
N ALA A 360 -0.17 19.63 32.88
CA ALA A 360 -1.49 19.31 33.39
C ALA A 360 -2.02 20.41 34.33
N GLY A 361 -3.30 20.73 34.17
CA GLY A 361 -3.97 21.79 34.93
C GLY A 361 -3.77 23.20 34.38
N GLU A 362 -2.95 23.39 33.34
CA GLU A 362 -2.90 24.66 32.60
C GLU A 362 -4.06 24.72 31.59
N GLU A 363 -4.73 25.87 31.49
CA GLU A 363 -5.85 26.06 30.55
C GLU A 363 -5.36 26.18 29.11
N GLU A 364 -4.18 26.76 28.87
CA GLU A 364 -3.60 27.00 27.55
C GLU A 364 -2.09 26.75 27.55
N PRO A 365 -1.53 26.27 26.42
CA PRO A 365 -0.09 26.17 26.26
C PRO A 365 0.56 27.55 26.19
N HIS A 366 1.80 27.66 26.66
CA HIS A 366 2.56 28.90 26.64
C HIS A 366 3.80 28.78 25.75
N GLN A 367 4.05 29.82 24.96
CA GLN A 367 5.25 29.95 24.14
C GLN A 367 6.42 30.36 25.05
N VAL A 368 7.48 29.54 25.10
CA VAL A 368 8.68 29.83 25.91
C VAL A 368 9.82 30.45 25.09
N TYR A 369 9.77 30.29 23.77
CA TYR A 369 10.76 30.82 22.86
C TYR A 369 10.18 30.99 21.47
N GLU A 370 10.62 32.05 20.78
CA GLU A 370 10.36 32.26 19.36
C GLU A 370 11.64 32.76 18.71
N ASP A 371 11.89 32.27 17.50
CA ASP A 371 12.92 32.80 16.64
C ASP A 371 12.42 32.94 15.20
N HIS A 372 12.88 33.99 14.53
CA HIS A 372 12.48 34.36 13.19
C HIS A 372 13.68 34.82 12.40
N ALA A 373 13.86 34.26 11.21
CA ALA A 373 14.92 34.64 10.30
C ALA A 373 14.52 34.45 8.84
N TYR A 374 15.24 35.13 7.95
CA TYR A 374 15.21 34.83 6.53
C TYR A 374 16.39 33.94 6.17
N ILE A 375 16.19 33.05 5.19
CA ILE A 375 17.25 32.20 4.65
C ILE A 375 17.18 32.24 3.12
N ARG A 376 18.32 32.46 2.47
CA ARG A 376 18.48 32.32 1.01
C ARG A 376 19.18 30.99 0.68
N PRO A 377 18.48 30.02 0.07
CA PRO A 377 19.00 28.66 -0.11
C PRO A 377 20.11 28.52 -1.17
N TYR A 378 20.21 29.44 -2.13
CA TYR A 378 21.14 29.30 -3.26
C TYR A 378 22.13 30.45 -3.37
N SER A 379 21.75 31.69 -3.01
CA SER A 379 22.63 32.85 -3.16
C SER A 379 22.67 33.80 -1.97
N LYS A 380 23.74 34.60 -1.89
CA LYS A 380 23.89 35.66 -0.88
C LYS A 380 23.08 36.89 -1.30
N SER A 381 22.35 37.49 -0.37
CA SER A 381 21.63 38.75 -0.59
C SER A 381 22.61 39.81 -1.07
N GLU A 382 22.28 40.53 -2.14
CA GLU A 382 23.09 41.67 -2.60
C GLU A 382 23.12 42.81 -1.56
N LEU A 383 22.08 42.91 -0.72
CA LEU A 383 21.96 43.94 0.31
C LEU A 383 22.83 43.64 1.53
N THR A 384 22.85 42.38 1.99
CA THR A 384 23.53 42.00 3.25
C THR A 384 24.84 41.25 3.03
N GLY A 385 25.09 40.74 1.83
CA GLY A 385 26.27 39.91 1.53
C GLY A 385 26.25 38.54 2.20
N THR A 386 25.10 38.10 2.74
CA THR A 386 24.94 36.84 3.48
C THR A 386 23.74 36.04 2.95
N ARG A 387 23.67 34.76 3.31
CA ARG A 387 22.49 33.92 3.04
C ARG A 387 21.40 34.05 4.13
N GLY A 388 21.51 35.03 5.00
CA GLY A 388 20.68 35.13 6.21
C GLY A 388 21.18 34.21 7.31
N ARG A 389 20.27 33.79 8.18
CA ARG A 389 20.56 33.04 9.41
C ARG A 389 19.58 31.87 9.53
N ASP A 390 20.06 30.68 9.86
CA ASP A 390 19.17 29.58 10.23
C ASP A 390 18.54 29.87 11.60
N CYS A 391 17.23 29.70 11.74
CA CYS A 391 16.48 29.79 13.01
C CYS A 391 15.84 28.46 13.41
N THR A 392 16.19 27.37 12.70
CA THR A 392 15.61 26.04 12.89
C THR A 392 15.77 25.55 14.32
N LEU A 393 14.66 25.09 14.90
CA LEU A 393 14.65 24.32 16.14
C LEU A 393 14.52 22.83 15.81
N LYS A 394 15.37 21.99 16.42
CA LYS A 394 15.34 20.51 16.24
C LYS A 394 15.85 19.75 17.46
N ASP A 395 15.72 18.43 17.46
CA ASP A 395 16.17 17.53 18.56
C ASP A 395 15.58 17.92 19.93
N LEU A 396 14.27 18.11 19.95
CA LEU A 396 13.46 18.45 21.11
C LEU A 396 13.46 17.29 22.11
N ARG A 397 13.93 17.57 23.34
CA ARG A 397 14.07 16.59 24.42
C ARG A 397 13.54 17.15 25.74
N LEU A 398 12.88 16.28 26.52
CA LEU A 398 12.50 16.55 27.91
C LEU A 398 13.44 15.80 28.85
N GLU A 399 14.27 16.53 29.60
CA GLU A 399 15.25 15.98 30.54
C GLU A 399 15.03 16.53 31.94
N GLY A 400 14.40 15.75 32.82
CA GLY A 400 14.00 16.25 34.13
C GLY A 400 13.15 17.52 33.97
N ASN A 401 13.37 18.54 34.81
CA ASN A 401 12.60 19.78 34.73
C ASN A 401 13.13 20.77 33.68
N THR A 402 13.77 20.25 32.62
CA THR A 402 14.29 21.08 31.53
C THR A 402 13.84 20.57 30.17
N ILE A 403 13.56 21.51 29.28
CA ILE A 403 13.40 21.26 27.85
C ILE A 403 14.71 21.63 27.18
N LYS A 404 15.21 20.75 26.33
CA LYS A 404 16.37 21.00 25.49
C LYS A 404 15.95 20.97 24.03
N VAL A 405 16.49 21.91 23.27
CA VAL A 405 16.33 21.97 21.81
C VAL A 405 17.65 22.42 21.21
N LEU A 406 18.03 21.84 20.08
CA LEU A 406 19.16 22.34 19.30
C LEU A 406 18.73 23.60 18.54
N HIS A 407 19.47 24.68 18.76
CA HIS A 407 19.31 25.95 18.08
C HIS A 407 20.67 26.40 17.50
N PRO A 408 20.69 26.95 16.28
CA PRO A 408 21.91 27.42 15.65
C PRO A 408 22.30 28.82 16.16
N GLU A 409 23.48 28.94 16.75
CA GLU A 409 24.09 30.22 17.11
C GLU A 409 24.94 30.77 15.96
N GLY A 410 24.84 32.08 15.74
CA GLY A 410 25.58 32.82 14.71
C GLY A 410 24.65 33.64 13.83
N GLU A 411 25.14 34.75 13.28
CA GLU A 411 24.34 35.67 12.45
C GLU A 411 24.22 35.21 10.98
N ARG A 412 24.97 34.18 10.59
CA ARG A 412 25.12 33.75 9.19
C ARG A 412 25.07 32.24 9.06
N VAL A 413 24.30 31.74 8.11
CA VAL A 413 24.20 30.30 7.80
C VAL A 413 25.57 29.63 7.63
N GLU A 414 26.53 30.32 7.03
CA GLU A 414 27.87 29.78 6.74
C GLU A 414 28.76 29.60 7.98
N GLU A 415 28.42 30.24 9.10
CA GLU A 415 29.26 30.32 10.31
C GLU A 415 28.55 29.74 11.54
N GLN A 416 27.41 29.08 11.35
CA GLN A 416 26.56 28.63 12.46
C GLN A 416 27.07 27.39 13.18
N GLU A 417 26.97 27.43 14.51
CA GLU A 417 27.21 26.30 15.40
C GLU A 417 25.92 25.88 16.09
N TRP A 418 25.64 24.59 16.14
CA TRP A 418 24.46 24.07 16.83
C TRP A 418 24.75 23.90 18.32
N LYS A 419 23.90 24.48 19.17
CA LYS A 419 24.02 24.36 20.63
C LYS A 419 22.70 24.00 21.27
N ASP A 420 22.79 23.36 22.42
CA ASP A 420 21.63 23.10 23.27
C ASP A 420 21.13 24.41 23.88
N PHE A 421 19.91 24.78 23.53
CA PHE A 421 19.12 25.77 24.23
C PHE A 421 18.28 25.07 25.30
N ILE A 422 18.43 25.52 26.54
CA ILE A 422 17.85 24.88 27.73
C ILE A 422 16.83 25.82 28.35
N PHE A 423 15.59 25.35 28.47
CA PHE A 423 14.50 26.05 29.13
C PHE A 423 14.12 25.33 30.40
N SER A 424 13.94 26.09 31.48
CA SER A 424 13.40 25.53 32.73
C SER A 424 11.88 25.42 32.61
N ILE A 425 11.35 24.30 33.07
CA ILE A 425 9.92 23.97 33.00
C ILE A 425 9.18 24.61 34.17
#